data_AF-A0A955UXS7-F1
#
_entry.id   AF-A0A955UXS7-F1
#
_cell.length_a   1.000
_cell.length_b   1.000
_cell.length_c   1.000
_cell.angle_alpha   90.00
_cell.angle_beta   90.00
_cell.angle_gamma   90.00
#
_symmetry.space_group_name_H-M   'P 1'
#
loop_
_entity.id
_entity.type
_entity.pdbx_description
1 polymer ?
#
loop_
_entity_poly.entity_id
_entity_poly.type
_entity_poly.pdbx_seq_one_letter_code
_entity_poly.pdbx_strand_id
1 'polypeptide(L)'
;AHGALQSACLGYFAFAPFEGRGLLRAGVALAVARAFGALGLHRVEANIQPANARSIALVRALGFRCEGLSPRYLKVGGRWRDHERWALLREEWRAARPRRA
;
A
#
# COMPACT_ATOMS: atom_id res chain seq x y z
N ALA A 1 24.52 -3.94 0.25
CA ALA A 1 23.78 -5.21 0.40
C ALA A 1 22.45 -4.93 1.09
N HIS A 2 21.36 -5.60 0.70
CA HIS A 2 20.05 -5.45 1.35
C HIS A 2 19.91 -6.46 2.50
N GLY A 3 19.29 -6.06 3.62
CA GLY A 3 18.98 -6.97 4.73
C GLY A 3 17.88 -7.98 4.38
N ALA A 4 17.65 -8.96 5.26
CA ALA A 4 16.73 -10.08 5.00
C ALA A 4 15.26 -9.68 4.76
N LEU A 5 14.79 -8.58 5.36
CA LEU A 5 13.37 -8.20 5.31
C LEU A 5 12.94 -7.59 3.97
N GLN A 6 13.75 -6.70 3.40
CA GLN A 6 13.48 -5.99 2.13
C GLN A 6 12.01 -5.48 1.99
N SER A 7 11.43 -4.94 3.06
CA SER A 7 10.04 -4.47 3.11
C SER A 7 9.95 -3.00 3.51
N ALA A 8 8.82 -2.35 3.19
CA ALA A 8 8.47 -1.02 3.69
C ALA A 8 6.95 -0.92 3.95
N CYS A 9 6.57 -0.14 4.96
CA CYS A 9 5.17 0.25 5.18
C CYS A 9 4.91 1.62 4.52
N LEU A 10 3.85 1.70 3.73
CA LEU A 10 3.43 2.89 3.00
C LEU A 10 2.22 3.54 3.69
N GLY A 11 2.35 4.84 3.96
CA GLY A 11 1.24 5.71 4.35
C GLY A 11 0.94 6.75 3.27
N TYR A 12 -0.33 7.13 3.13
CA TYR A 12 -0.76 8.15 2.18
C TYR A 12 -2.03 8.85 2.67
N PHE A 13 -2.19 10.11 2.30
CA PHE A 13 -3.38 10.91 2.57
C PHE A 13 -3.54 11.96 1.47
N ALA A 14 -4.78 12.44 1.28
CA ALA A 14 -5.07 13.59 0.45
C ALA A 14 -5.92 14.57 1.25
N PHE A 15 -5.79 15.86 0.95
CA PHE A 15 -6.74 16.85 1.45
C PHE A 15 -8.06 16.75 0.67
N ALA A 16 -9.18 17.01 1.35
CA ALA A 16 -10.54 16.90 0.80
C ALA A 16 -10.70 17.52 -0.61
N PRO A 17 -10.12 18.71 -0.94
CA PRO A 17 -10.26 19.29 -2.27
C PRO A 17 -9.69 18.43 -3.42
N PHE A 18 -8.76 17.53 -3.12
CA PHE A 18 -8.04 16.71 -4.10
C PHE A 18 -8.54 15.26 -4.18
N GLU A 19 -9.54 14.91 -3.37
CA GLU A 19 -10.14 13.59 -3.37
C GLU A 19 -10.91 13.30 -4.68
N GLY A 20 -11.02 12.02 -5.06
CA GLY A 20 -11.79 11.60 -6.23
C GLY A 20 -11.12 11.88 -7.59
N ARG A 21 -9.98 12.58 -7.62
CA ARG A 21 -9.27 12.96 -8.86
C ARG A 21 -8.24 11.92 -9.34
N GLY A 22 -8.19 10.74 -8.72
CA GLY A 22 -7.20 9.69 -9.04
C GLY A 22 -5.76 9.97 -8.57
N LEU A 23 -5.49 11.13 -7.95
CA LEU A 23 -4.15 11.54 -7.54
C LEU A 23 -3.48 10.57 -6.56
N LEU A 24 -4.22 10.08 -5.55
CA LEU A 24 -3.67 9.09 -4.62
C LEU A 24 -3.32 7.77 -5.32
N ARG A 25 -4.13 7.31 -6.27
CA ARG A 25 -3.84 6.09 -7.02
C ARG A 25 -2.54 6.25 -7.81
N ALA A 26 -2.37 7.39 -8.49
CA ALA A 26 -1.15 7.69 -9.23
C ALA A 26 0.08 7.78 -8.30
N GLY A 27 -0.05 8.50 -7.18
CA GLY A 27 1.02 8.65 -6.19
C GLY A 27 1.45 7.31 -5.56
N VAL A 28 0.48 6.49 -5.15
CA VAL A 28 0.77 5.16 -4.58
C VAL A 28 1.40 4.25 -5.62
N ALA A 29 0.93 4.26 -6.87
CA ALA A 29 1.54 3.47 -7.94
C ALA A 29 3.00 3.89 -8.22
N LEU A 30 3.30 5.19 -8.20
CA LEU A 30 4.67 5.71 -8.34
C LEU A 30 5.57 5.30 -7.17
N ALA A 31 5.07 5.39 -5.93
CA ALA A 31 5.80 4.97 -4.74
C ALA A 31 6.14 3.47 -4.78
N VAL A 32 5.16 2.62 -5.14
CA VAL A 32 5.34 1.18 -5.34
C VAL A 32 6.38 0.89 -6.43
N ALA A 33 6.31 1.59 -7.57
CA ALA A 33 7.28 1.42 -8.65
C ALA A 33 8.70 1.80 -8.21
N ARG A 34 8.85 2.84 -7.39
CA ARG A 34 10.16 3.22 -6.82
C ARG A 34 10.67 2.18 -5.83
N ALA A 35 9.81 1.63 -4.98
CA ALA A 35 10.13 0.60 -4.00
C ALA A 35 10.67 -0.67 -4.67
N PHE A 36 9.96 -1.23 -5.64
CA PHE A 36 10.37 -2.46 -6.32
C PHE A 36 11.43 -2.27 -7.41
N GLY A 37 11.50 -1.07 -7.99
CA GLY A 37 12.49 -0.69 -8.98
C GLY A 37 13.80 -0.32 -8.30
N ALA A 38 14.05 0.98 -8.19
CA ALA A 38 15.35 1.49 -7.80
C ALA A 38 15.67 1.39 -6.30
N LEU A 39 14.73 1.01 -5.41
CA LEU A 39 15.04 0.67 -4.01
C LEU A 39 15.25 -0.84 -3.80
N GLY A 40 14.95 -1.68 -4.82
CA GLY A 40 15.20 -3.11 -4.74
C GLY A 40 14.46 -3.84 -3.61
N LEU A 41 13.36 -3.29 -3.09
CA LEU A 41 12.55 -3.95 -2.07
C LEU A 41 11.81 -5.15 -2.68
N HIS A 42 11.48 -6.13 -1.84
CA HIS A 42 10.68 -7.30 -2.21
C HIS A 42 9.19 -7.10 -1.89
N ARG A 43 8.88 -6.30 -0.85
CA ARG A 43 7.53 -6.15 -0.31
C ARG A 43 7.18 -4.70 0.01
N VAL A 44 5.92 -4.33 -0.23
CA VAL A 44 5.34 -3.07 0.23
C VAL A 44 4.04 -3.37 0.96
N GLU A 45 3.87 -2.77 2.13
CA GLU A 45 2.73 -2.97 3.03
C GLU A 45 1.90 -1.69 3.17
N ALA A 46 0.60 -1.82 3.38
CA ALA A 46 -0.28 -0.73 3.76
C ALA A 46 -1.23 -1.21 4.86
N ASN A 47 -1.20 -0.55 6.01
CA ASN A 47 -2.06 -0.87 7.14
C ASN A 47 -3.25 0.09 7.14
N ILE A 48 -4.46 -0.43 7.02
CA ILE A 48 -5.66 0.38 6.74
C ILE A 48 -6.75 0.04 7.75
N GLN A 49 -7.37 1.06 8.38
CA GLN A 49 -8.52 0.83 9.25
C GLN A 49 -9.66 0.16 8.46
N PRO A 50 -10.33 -0.90 8.97
CA PRO A 50 -11.37 -1.63 8.23
C PRO A 50 -12.51 -0.76 7.68
N ALA A 51 -12.85 0.32 8.37
CA ALA A 51 -13.89 1.26 7.94
C ALA A 51 -13.47 2.17 6.77
N ASN A 52 -12.19 2.21 6.40
CA ASN A 52 -11.68 3.06 5.32
C ASN A 52 -11.83 2.37 3.96
N ALA A 53 -13.08 2.27 3.49
CA ALA A 53 -13.43 1.61 2.23
C ALA A 53 -12.70 2.20 1.01
N ARG A 54 -12.38 3.50 1.03
CA ARG A 54 -11.68 4.19 -0.09
C ARG A 54 -10.23 3.74 -0.21
N SER A 55 -9.50 3.70 0.90
CA SER A 55 -8.12 3.19 0.90
C SER A 55 -8.08 1.69 0.58
N ILE A 56 -9.03 0.90 1.09
CA ILE A 56 -9.16 -0.53 0.76
C ILE A 56 -9.38 -0.72 -0.75
N ALA A 57 -10.31 0.02 -1.36
CA ALA A 57 -10.57 -0.06 -2.80
C ALA A 57 -9.34 0.36 -3.62
N LEU A 58 -8.61 1.40 -3.18
CA LEU A 58 -7.40 1.86 -3.82
C LEU A 58 -6.31 0.78 -3.84
N VAL A 59 -5.95 0.20 -2.69
CA VAL A 59 -4.86 -0.78 -2.63
C VAL A 59 -5.24 -2.08 -3.34
N ARG A 60 -6.51 -2.49 -3.26
CA ARG A 60 -7.03 -3.63 -4.01
C ARG A 60 -6.92 -3.41 -5.52
N ALA A 61 -7.26 -2.23 -6.02
CA ALA A 61 -7.12 -1.87 -7.43
C ALA A 61 -5.66 -1.78 -7.91
N LEU A 62 -4.70 -1.67 -6.98
CA LEU A 62 -3.26 -1.71 -7.24
C LEU A 62 -2.66 -3.11 -7.06
N GLY A 63 -3.47 -4.12 -6.77
CA GLY A 63 -3.05 -5.51 -6.67
C GLY A 63 -2.59 -5.95 -5.28
N PHE A 64 -2.74 -5.13 -4.25
CA PHE A 64 -2.45 -5.54 -2.88
C PHE A 64 -3.44 -6.62 -2.42
N ARG A 65 -2.96 -7.57 -1.63
CA ARG A 65 -3.76 -8.62 -0.99
C ARG A 65 -3.88 -8.35 0.51
N CYS A 66 -5.05 -8.64 1.07
CA CYS A 66 -5.27 -8.58 2.52
C CYS A 66 -4.73 -9.85 3.17
N GLU A 67 -3.83 -9.70 4.13
CA GLU A 67 -3.20 -10.80 4.87
C GLU A 67 -3.77 -10.96 6.29
N GLY A 68 -4.77 -10.16 6.65
CA GLY A 68 -5.53 -10.28 7.89
C GLY A 68 -5.62 -8.99 8.68
N LEU A 69 -6.10 -9.13 9.92
CA LEU A 69 -6.39 -8.03 10.84
C LEU A 69 -5.37 -8.01 11.99
N SER A 70 -4.92 -6.82 12.35
CA SER A 70 -4.19 -6.57 13.60
C SER A 70 -5.07 -5.75 14.55
N PRO A 71 -5.58 -6.34 15.64
CA PRO A 71 -6.33 -5.61 16.65
C PRO A 71 -5.44 -4.55 17.32
N ARG A 72 -5.97 -3.33 17.54
CA ARG A 72 -5.31 -2.23 18.26
C ARG A 72 -3.89 -1.92 17.74
N TYR A 73 -3.71 -1.92 16.43
CA TYR A 73 -2.41 -1.82 15.75
C TYR A 73 -1.76 -0.43 15.82
N LEU A 74 -2.51 0.65 15.52
CA LEU A 74 -1.97 2.02 15.53
C LEU A 74 -2.84 2.97 16.37
N LYS A 75 -2.19 3.94 17.01
CA LYS A 75 -2.86 5.00 17.77
C LYS A 75 -3.26 6.14 16.83
N VAL A 76 -4.54 6.25 16.53
CA VAL A 76 -5.12 7.26 15.63
C VAL A 76 -6.21 8.03 16.37
N GLY A 77 -6.09 9.36 16.40
CA GLY A 77 -7.02 10.22 17.14
C GLY A 77 -7.07 9.88 18.64
N GLY A 78 -5.90 9.58 19.23
CA GLY A 78 -5.76 9.23 20.64
C GLY A 78 -6.20 7.81 21.04
N ARG A 79 -6.79 7.02 20.13
CA ARG A 79 -7.27 5.65 20.41
C ARG A 79 -6.50 4.63 19.59
N TRP A 80 -6.21 3.47 20.17
CA TRP A 80 -5.69 2.33 19.40
C TRP A 80 -6.79 1.76 18.51
N ARG A 81 -6.49 1.60 17.22
CA ARG A 81 -7.44 1.16 16.20
C ARG A 81 -6.95 -0.09 15.49
N ASP A 82 -7.89 -0.94 15.13
CA ASP A 82 -7.63 -2.13 14.33
C ASP A 82 -7.26 -1.72 12.91
N HIS A 83 -6.35 -2.49 12.29
CA HIS A 83 -5.94 -2.27 10.91
C HIS A 83 -5.85 -3.61 10.17
N GLU A 84 -6.40 -3.63 8.96
CA GLU A 84 -6.12 -4.67 7.97
C GLU A 84 -4.70 -4.48 7.44
N ARG A 85 -3.95 -5.57 7.37
CA ARG A 85 -2.60 -5.63 6.80
C ARG A 85 -2.71 -5.99 5.32
N TRP A 86 -2.38 -5.04 4.46
CA TRP A 86 -2.36 -5.24 3.02
C TRP A 86 -0.92 -5.30 2.52
N ALA A 87 -0.64 -6.17 1.56
CA ALA A 87 0.69 -6.31 1.01
C ALA A 87 0.69 -6.54 -0.50
N LEU A 88 1.75 -6.06 -1.15
CA LEU A 88 2.07 -6.34 -2.53
C LEU A 88 3.51 -6.86 -2.58
N LEU A 89 3.72 -7.95 -3.32
CA LEU A 89 5.04 -8.49 -3.60
C LEU A 89 5.55 -8.02 -4.95
N ARG A 90 6.86 -7.97 -5.09
CA ARG A 90 7.53 -7.51 -6.31
C ARG A 90 7.19 -8.35 -7.53
N GLU A 91 7.05 -9.66 -7.34
CA GLU A 91 6.73 -10.65 -8.38
C GLU A 91 5.31 -10.42 -8.92
N GLU A 92 4.37 -10.14 -8.02
CA GLU A 92 2.97 -9.84 -8.34
C GLU A 92 2.87 -8.51 -9.10
N TRP A 93 3.60 -7.49 -8.63
CA TRP A 93 3.69 -6.21 -9.32
C TRP A 93 4.29 -6.35 -10.73
N ARG A 94 5.31 -7.20 -10.91
CA ARG A 94 5.91 -7.48 -12.22
C ARG A 94 4.93 -8.20 -13.15
N ALA A 95 4.23 -9.21 -12.65
CA ALA A 95 3.26 -9.99 -13.41
C ALA A 95 2.07 -9.14 -13.89
N ALA A 96 1.66 -8.15 -13.08
CA ALA A 96 0.56 -7.24 -13.41
C ALA A 96 0.93 -6.17 -14.45
N ARG A 97 2.22 -5.95 -14.76
CA ARG A 97 2.61 -4.98 -15.77
C ARG A 97 2.32 -5.53 -17.17
N PRO A 98 1.69 -4.74 -18.06
CA PRO A 98 1.57 -5.14 -19.45
C PRO A 98 2.96 -5.42 -20.00
N ARG A 99 3.15 -6.59 -20.61
CA ARG A 99 4.37 -6.91 -21.35
C ARG A 99 4.55 -5.81 -22.40
N ARG A 100 5.65 -5.06 -22.31
CA ARG A 100 6.05 -4.19 -23.43
C ARG A 100 6.37 -5.12 -24.59
N ALA A 101 5.62 -5.00 -25.69
CA ALA A 101 5.98 -5.58 -26.98
C ALA A 101 7.30 -4.97 -27.47
#